data_AF-A0A5M8PF35-F1
#
_entry.id   AF-A0A5M8PF35-F1
#
_cell.length_a   1.000
_cell.length_b   1.000
_cell.length_c   1.000
_cell.angle_alpha   90.00
_cell.angle_beta   90.00
_cell.angle_gamma   90.00
#
_symmetry.space_group_name_H-M   'P 1'
#
loop_
_entity.id
_entity.type
_entity.pdbx_description
1 polymer ?
#
loop_
_entity_poly.entity_id
_entity_poly.type
_entity_poly.pdbx_seq_one_letter_code
_entity_poly.pdbx_strand_id
1 'polypeptide(L)'
;MWGKPIPYQRKSAPRTESTGPMRAAFATPQTVSRNRIPFLPTTLEALLLAIYPTTLVLGSLFSLLEPHARNAPYSAVLQAHPPEVAPSYFAHKKNLFNVFFVKRGWFWFTFAYVVFLFLHPSTGPSRSLVLTPRRVQGMLRWGLVTLWWAIFTQWFFGPALIDRGFRWTGGQCELIRTEEGRSV
;
A
#
# COMPACT_ATOMS: atom_id res chain seq x y z
N MET A 1 45.86 1.13 -3.10
CA MET A 1 45.12 2.22 -3.79
C MET A 1 43.82 2.50 -3.05
N TRP A 2 43.87 3.38 -2.04
CA TRP A 2 42.70 3.94 -1.36
C TRP A 2 43.00 5.43 -1.20
N GLY A 3 42.35 6.26 -2.01
CA GLY A 3 42.49 7.71 -1.95
C GLY A 3 41.73 8.27 -0.76
N LYS A 4 42.42 9.02 0.11
CA LYS A 4 41.81 9.72 1.25
C LYS A 4 40.96 10.90 0.75
N PRO A 5 39.84 11.24 1.43
CA PRO A 5 38.97 12.34 1.04
C PRO A 5 39.56 13.72 1.36
N ILE A 6 39.26 14.68 0.48
CA ILE A 6 39.65 16.09 0.57
C ILE A 6 38.82 16.79 1.66
N PRO A 7 39.41 17.55 2.60
CA PRO A 7 38.65 18.35 3.55
C PRO A 7 38.10 19.62 2.89
N TYR A 8 36.79 19.84 3.02
CA TYR A 8 36.11 21.08 2.64
C TYR A 8 36.45 22.19 3.65
N GLN A 9 37.25 23.17 3.23
CA GLN A 9 37.59 24.36 4.00
C GLN A 9 36.43 25.36 3.99
N ARG A 10 35.83 25.60 5.17
CA ARG A 10 34.79 26.61 5.37
C ARG A 10 35.45 27.99 5.49
N LYS A 11 35.24 28.86 4.50
CA LYS A 11 35.64 30.28 4.55
C LYS A 11 34.88 31.00 5.67
N SER A 12 35.59 31.42 6.72
CA SER A 12 35.08 32.29 7.77
C SER A 12 35.16 33.75 7.31
N ALA A 13 34.04 34.46 7.28
CA ALA A 13 34.00 35.91 7.10
C ALA A 13 34.49 36.63 8.39
N PRO A 14 35.02 37.85 8.30
CA PRO A 14 35.53 38.57 9.46
C PRO A 14 34.40 39.06 10.36
N ARG A 15 34.55 38.83 11.67
CA ARG A 15 33.61 39.24 12.71
C ARG A 15 34.05 40.62 13.21
N THR A 16 33.29 41.66 12.88
CA THR A 16 33.47 43.01 13.42
C THR A 16 33.08 43.02 14.91
N GLU A 17 34.02 43.41 15.77
CA GLU A 17 33.80 43.65 17.20
C GLU A 17 32.90 44.88 17.39
N SER A 18 31.80 44.71 18.12
CA SER A 18 31.02 45.81 18.66
C SER A 18 30.65 45.45 20.10
N THR A 19 31.27 46.19 21.01
CA THR A 19 31.10 46.12 22.46
C THR A 19 29.74 46.70 22.85
N GLY A 20 28.87 45.88 23.46
CA GLY A 20 27.58 46.30 23.99
C GLY A 20 27.09 45.33 25.08
N PRO A 21 26.37 45.79 26.12
CA PRO A 21 26.25 45.07 27.38
C PRO A 21 25.38 43.82 27.31
N MET A 22 25.83 42.85 28.09
CA MET A 22 25.33 41.50 28.34
C MET A 22 23.79 41.43 28.48
N ARG A 23 23.10 41.06 27.39
CA ARG A 23 21.75 40.48 27.48
C ARG A 23 21.90 38.97 27.52
N ALA A 24 21.51 38.37 28.65
CA ALA A 24 21.44 36.92 28.82
C ALA A 24 20.57 36.32 27.72
N ALA A 25 21.20 35.72 26.73
CA ALA A 25 20.52 34.90 25.74
C ALA A 25 20.07 33.63 26.45
N PHE A 26 18.77 33.51 26.69
CA PHE A 26 18.13 32.25 27.05
C PHE A 26 18.51 31.23 25.98
N ALA A 27 19.35 30.27 26.36
CA ALA A 27 19.67 29.12 25.54
C ALA A 27 18.37 28.36 25.29
N THR A 28 17.92 28.34 24.04
CA THR A 28 16.86 27.43 23.59
C THR A 28 17.29 26.00 23.91
N PRO A 29 16.43 25.16 24.50
CA PRO A 29 16.76 23.77 24.75
C PRO A 29 17.01 23.08 23.41
N GLN A 30 18.26 22.70 23.17
CA GLN A 30 18.61 21.83 22.05
C GLN A 30 17.84 20.52 22.26
N THR A 31 16.86 20.26 21.40
CA THR A 31 16.21 18.96 21.33
C THR A 31 17.28 17.91 21.04
N VAL A 32 17.55 17.09 22.05
CA VAL A 32 18.45 15.94 21.98
C VAL A 32 18.06 15.10 20.77
N SER A 33 18.95 15.00 19.80
CA SER A 33 18.86 14.02 18.71
C SER A 33 18.88 12.64 19.36
N ARG A 34 17.69 12.05 19.56
CA ARG A 34 17.52 10.68 20.05
C ARG A 34 18.24 9.76 19.04
N ASN A 35 19.37 9.19 19.43
CA ASN A 35 20.10 8.19 18.65
C ASN A 35 19.15 7.05 18.29
N ARG A 36 18.56 7.11 17.08
CA ARG A 36 17.66 6.10 16.56
C ARG A 36 18.51 4.98 15.98
N ILE A 37 18.45 3.81 16.58
CA ILE A 37 19.02 2.60 15.99
C ILE A 37 18.15 2.27 14.78
N PRO A 38 18.68 2.23 13.54
CA PRO A 38 17.89 2.15 12.31
C PRO A 38 17.16 0.81 12.12
N PHE A 39 17.43 -0.20 12.96
CA PHE A 39 16.93 -1.56 12.81
C PHE A 39 15.85 -1.97 13.83
N LEU A 40 15.54 -1.13 14.81
CA LEU A 40 14.52 -1.43 15.82
C LEU A 40 13.21 -0.70 15.46
N PRO A 41 12.08 -1.42 15.32
CA PRO A 41 10.80 -0.77 15.03
C PRO A 41 10.42 0.15 16.19
N THR A 42 9.92 1.33 15.85
CA THR A 42 9.30 2.22 16.83
C THR A 42 8.04 1.56 17.40
N THR A 43 7.55 2.04 18.55
CA THR A 43 6.33 1.50 19.18
C THR A 43 5.12 1.51 18.25
N LEU A 44 4.99 2.54 17.40
CA LEU A 44 3.94 2.67 16.39
C LEU A 44 4.14 1.65 15.26
N GLU A 45 5.35 1.53 14.72
CA GLU A 45 5.66 0.54 13.67
C GLU A 45 5.46 -0.90 14.16
N ALA A 46 5.89 -1.20 15.39
CA ALA A 46 5.66 -2.49 16.03
C ALA A 46 4.17 -2.78 16.20
N LEU A 47 3.37 -1.77 16.59
CA LEU A 47 1.92 -1.92 16.69
C LEU A 47 1.28 -2.17 15.32
N LEU A 48 1.68 -1.44 14.28
CA LEU A 48 1.20 -1.66 12.91
C LEU A 48 1.55 -3.06 12.39
N LEU A 49 2.78 -3.51 12.64
CA LEU A 49 3.24 -4.86 12.28
C LEU A 49 2.44 -5.94 13.02
N ALA A 50 2.03 -5.68 14.27
CA ALA A 50 1.26 -6.61 15.08
C ALA A 50 -0.22 -6.76 14.62
N ILE A 51 -0.78 -5.82 13.86
CA ILE A 51 -2.19 -5.89 13.40
C ILE A 51 -2.44 -7.15 12.55
N TYR A 52 -1.52 -7.51 11.66
CA TYR A 52 -1.71 -8.66 10.77
C TYR A 52 -1.74 -10.01 11.52
N PRO A 53 -0.74 -10.39 12.33
CA PRO A 53 -0.78 -11.67 13.04
C PRO A 53 -1.91 -11.72 14.07
N THR A 54 -2.24 -10.60 14.72
CA THR A 54 -3.35 -10.56 15.68
C THR A 54 -4.70 -10.77 15.01
N THR A 55 -4.94 -10.15 13.85
CA THR A 55 -6.19 -10.38 13.09
C THR A 55 -6.31 -11.83 12.60
N LEU A 56 -5.20 -12.47 12.19
CA LEU A 56 -5.20 -13.90 11.85
C LEU A 56 -5.53 -14.80 13.04
N VAL A 57 -4.94 -14.57 14.21
CA VAL A 57 -5.21 -15.36 15.42
C VAL A 57 -6.65 -15.19 15.89
N LEU A 58 -7.18 -13.97 15.85
CA LEU A 58 -8.58 -13.72 16.20
C LEU A 58 -9.54 -14.37 15.21
N GLY A 59 -9.24 -14.28 13.90
CA GLY A 59 -10.05 -14.91 12.85
C GLY A 59 -10.03 -16.44 12.93
N SER A 60 -8.88 -17.04 13.26
CA SER A 60 -8.76 -18.48 13.44
C SER A 60 -9.50 -18.97 14.68
N LEU A 61 -9.40 -18.25 15.80
CA LEU A 61 -10.16 -18.55 17.01
C LEU A 61 -11.67 -18.44 16.76
N PHE A 62 -12.13 -17.38 16.09
CA PHE A 62 -13.53 -17.21 15.70
C PHE A 62 -14.03 -18.37 14.83
N SER A 63 -13.22 -18.81 13.87
CA SER A 63 -13.55 -19.96 13.01
C SER A 63 -13.67 -21.28 13.78
N LEU A 64 -13.05 -21.40 14.95
CA LEU A 64 -13.15 -22.60 15.81
C LEU A 64 -14.31 -22.53 16.80
N LEU A 65 -14.65 -21.34 17.29
CA LEU A 65 -15.71 -21.18 18.29
C LEU A 65 -17.11 -21.19 17.67
N GLU A 66 -17.27 -20.71 16.43
CA GLU A 66 -18.57 -20.52 15.80
C GLU A 66 -19.03 -21.79 15.04
N PRO A 67 -20.05 -22.54 15.52
CA PRO A 67 -20.50 -23.79 14.88
C PRO A 67 -21.04 -23.56 13.46
N HIS A 68 -21.69 -22.41 13.24
CA HIS A 68 -22.25 -22.02 11.95
C HIS A 68 -21.17 -21.70 10.91
N ALA A 69 -20.00 -21.21 11.34
CA ALA A 69 -18.87 -20.97 10.44
C ALA A 69 -18.15 -22.28 10.07
N ARG A 70 -18.07 -23.24 11.00
CA ARG A 70 -17.38 -24.52 10.80
C ARG A 70 -18.12 -25.47 9.86
N ASN A 71 -19.45 -25.46 9.95
CA ASN A 71 -20.30 -26.39 9.19
C ASN A 71 -20.76 -25.81 7.85
N ALA A 72 -20.37 -24.58 7.51
CA ALA A 72 -20.78 -23.95 6.26
C ALA A 72 -20.16 -24.67 5.05
N PRO A 73 -20.96 -25.13 4.07
CA PRO A 73 -20.45 -25.85 2.91
C PRO A 73 -19.57 -24.91 2.07
N TYR A 74 -18.33 -25.30 1.84
CA TYR A 74 -17.40 -24.56 0.99
C TYR A 74 -17.51 -25.05 -0.46
N SER A 75 -17.78 -24.15 -1.40
CA SER A 75 -17.77 -24.51 -2.81
C SER A 75 -16.38 -24.25 -3.41
N ALA A 76 -15.73 -25.31 -3.89
CA ALA A 76 -14.45 -25.19 -4.60
C ALA A 76 -14.59 -24.35 -5.88
N VAL A 77 -15.78 -24.38 -6.49
CA VAL A 77 -16.10 -23.66 -7.73
C VAL A 77 -16.16 -22.15 -7.56
N LEU A 78 -16.90 -21.65 -6.57
CA LEU A 78 -17.00 -20.20 -6.34
C LEU A 78 -15.80 -19.67 -5.54
N GLN A 79 -15.01 -20.59 -4.95
CA GLN A 79 -14.01 -20.33 -3.91
C GLN A 79 -14.61 -19.48 -2.78
N ALA A 80 -15.83 -19.82 -2.38
CA ALA A 80 -16.63 -19.12 -1.40
C ALA A 80 -17.77 -20.02 -0.92
N HIS A 81 -18.41 -19.64 0.18
CA HIS A 81 -19.69 -20.23 0.57
C HIS A 81 -20.78 -19.81 -0.43
N PRO A 82 -21.67 -20.73 -0.85
CA PRO A 82 -22.83 -20.40 -1.66
C PRO A 82 -23.64 -19.27 -1.03
N PRO A 83 -24.17 -18.32 -1.81
CA PRO A 83 -24.90 -17.18 -1.25
C PRO A 83 -26.16 -17.59 -0.48
N GLU A 84 -26.77 -18.73 -0.83
CA GLU A 84 -27.94 -19.28 -0.14
C GLU A 84 -27.63 -19.77 1.29
N VAL A 85 -26.38 -20.18 1.55
CA VAL A 85 -25.96 -20.87 2.80
C VAL A 85 -24.75 -20.17 3.46
N ALA A 86 -24.50 -18.91 3.11
CA ALA A 86 -23.37 -18.18 3.66
C ALA A 86 -23.64 -17.84 5.14
N PRO A 87 -22.70 -18.11 6.04
CA PRO A 87 -22.90 -17.90 7.48
C PRO A 87 -22.98 -16.42 7.87
N SER A 88 -22.48 -15.50 7.04
CA SER A 88 -22.56 -14.06 7.30
C SER A 88 -22.43 -13.23 6.02
N TYR A 89 -22.88 -11.96 6.09
CA TYR A 89 -22.77 -11.01 4.98
C TYR A 89 -21.33 -10.82 4.48
N PHE A 90 -20.35 -10.85 5.39
CA PHE A 90 -18.93 -10.70 5.07
C PHE A 90 -18.31 -11.95 4.43
N ALA A 91 -18.94 -13.12 4.56
CA ALA A 91 -18.52 -14.35 3.88
C ALA A 91 -18.88 -14.36 2.39
N HIS A 92 -19.73 -13.44 1.93
CA HIS A 92 -20.06 -13.33 0.51
C HIS A 92 -18.93 -12.69 -0.29
N LYS A 93 -18.53 -13.37 -1.37
CA LYS A 93 -17.58 -12.85 -2.36
C LYS A 93 -18.04 -11.54 -3.03
N LYS A 94 -19.34 -11.22 -3.02
CA LYS A 94 -19.92 -9.99 -3.58
C LYS A 94 -20.30 -8.94 -2.52
N ASN A 95 -19.82 -9.09 -1.28
CA ASN A 95 -19.99 -8.07 -0.24
C ASN A 95 -19.52 -6.68 -0.74
N LEU A 96 -20.23 -5.62 -0.36
CA LEU A 96 -19.95 -4.23 -0.70
C LEU A 96 -18.47 -3.88 -0.46
N PHE A 97 -17.90 -4.33 0.67
CA PHE A 97 -16.50 -4.09 0.99
C PHE A 97 -15.54 -4.70 -0.05
N ASN A 98 -15.76 -5.95 -0.45
CA ASN A 98 -14.93 -6.61 -1.45
C ASN A 98 -15.08 -5.95 -2.83
N VAL A 99 -16.28 -5.54 -3.20
CA VAL A 99 -16.54 -4.90 -4.50
C VAL A 99 -15.91 -3.51 -4.57
N PHE A 100 -16.05 -2.69 -3.53
CA PHE A 100 -15.58 -1.32 -3.56
C PHE A 100 -14.12 -1.15 -3.16
N PHE A 101 -13.62 -1.84 -2.14
CA PHE A 101 -12.26 -1.62 -1.65
C PHE A 101 -11.26 -2.61 -2.24
N VAL A 102 -11.60 -3.89 -2.25
CA VAL A 102 -10.65 -4.93 -2.68
C VAL A 102 -10.54 -4.94 -4.21
N LYS A 103 -11.66 -5.12 -4.92
CA LYS A 103 -11.67 -5.20 -6.39
C LYS A 103 -11.28 -3.89 -7.07
N ARG A 104 -11.60 -2.74 -6.47
CA ARG A 104 -11.23 -1.41 -6.99
C ARG A 104 -10.05 -0.79 -6.23
N GLY A 105 -9.19 -1.60 -5.61
CA GLY A 105 -8.05 -1.11 -4.83
C GLY A 105 -7.13 -0.17 -5.62
N TRP A 106 -6.92 -0.44 -6.91
CA TRP A 106 -6.10 0.41 -7.78
C TRP A 106 -6.65 1.84 -7.93
N PHE A 107 -7.98 1.98 -7.99
CA PHE A 107 -8.63 3.28 -8.05
C PHE A 107 -8.35 4.10 -6.78
N TRP A 108 -8.50 3.49 -5.60
CA TRP A 108 -8.25 4.16 -4.32
C TRP A 108 -6.78 4.57 -4.15
N PHE A 109 -5.86 3.71 -4.57
CA PHE A 109 -4.44 4.04 -4.58
C PHE A 109 -4.14 5.25 -5.48
N THR A 110 -4.71 5.24 -6.68
CA THR A 110 -4.59 6.36 -7.64
C THR A 110 -5.16 7.64 -7.06
N PHE A 111 -6.36 7.58 -6.47
CA PHE A 111 -7.01 8.71 -5.83
C PHE A 111 -6.16 9.30 -4.71
N ALA A 112 -5.66 8.46 -3.79
CA ALA A 112 -4.79 8.89 -2.70
C ALA A 112 -3.50 9.56 -3.22
N TYR A 113 -2.90 9.00 -4.28
CA TYR A 113 -1.72 9.59 -4.89
C TYR A 113 -2.01 10.95 -5.53
N VAL A 114 -3.12 11.08 -6.26
CA VAL A 114 -3.55 12.36 -6.86
C VAL A 114 -3.77 13.40 -5.77
N VAL A 115 -4.48 13.05 -4.69
CA VAL A 115 -4.66 13.91 -3.52
C VAL A 115 -3.30 14.33 -2.94
N PHE A 116 -2.37 13.39 -2.74
CA PHE A 116 -1.02 13.70 -2.27
C PHE A 116 -0.29 14.67 -3.22
N LEU A 117 -0.38 14.45 -4.52
CA LEU A 117 0.29 15.26 -5.53
C LEU A 117 -0.21 16.72 -5.56
N PHE A 118 -1.47 16.97 -5.19
CA PHE A 118 -2.07 18.32 -5.15
C PHE A 118 -2.05 18.98 -3.75
N LEU A 119 -2.15 18.20 -2.67
CA LEU A 119 -2.19 18.74 -1.30
C LEU A 119 -0.79 18.91 -0.69
N HIS A 120 0.17 18.08 -1.07
CA HIS A 120 1.48 18.06 -0.43
C HIS A 120 2.36 19.24 -0.91
N PRO A 121 2.95 20.03 0.00
CA PRO A 121 3.73 21.23 -0.37
C PRO A 121 5.05 20.93 -1.09
N SER A 122 5.53 19.68 -1.10
CA SER A 122 6.79 19.32 -1.78
C SER A 122 6.67 19.28 -3.32
N THR A 123 5.45 19.10 -3.86
CA THR A 123 5.19 18.93 -5.30
C THR A 123 4.78 20.23 -5.99
N GLY A 124 4.36 21.26 -5.25
CA GLY A 124 3.98 22.57 -5.76
C GLY A 124 3.14 23.37 -4.77
N PRO A 125 2.57 24.52 -5.19
CA PRO A 125 1.65 25.31 -4.36
C PRO A 125 0.47 24.44 -3.91
N SER A 126 0.30 24.31 -2.58
CA SER A 126 -0.74 23.48 -1.98
C SER A 126 -2.13 24.02 -2.35
N ARG A 127 -3.07 23.10 -2.65
CA ARG A 127 -4.48 23.41 -3.02
C ARG A 127 -4.67 24.26 -4.28
N SER A 128 -3.65 24.39 -5.11
CA SER A 128 -3.75 25.02 -6.43
C SER A 128 -3.68 23.96 -7.54
N LEU A 129 -4.49 24.11 -8.60
CA LEU A 129 -4.49 23.22 -9.78
C LEU A 129 -3.37 23.55 -10.80
N VAL A 130 -2.42 24.42 -10.44
CA VAL A 130 -1.31 24.80 -11.34
C VAL A 130 -0.44 23.58 -11.68
N LEU A 131 -0.20 23.34 -12.97
CA LEU A 131 0.74 22.32 -13.43
C LEU A 131 2.18 22.80 -13.23
N THR A 132 2.83 22.29 -12.19
CA THR A 132 4.27 22.46 -11.97
C THR A 132 5.05 21.35 -12.69
N PRO A 133 6.31 21.58 -13.10
CA PRO A 133 7.13 20.54 -13.72
C PRO A 133 7.28 19.30 -12.83
N ARG A 134 7.31 19.48 -11.50
CA ARG A 134 7.36 18.38 -10.52
C ARG A 134 6.09 17.53 -10.53
N ARG A 135 4.92 18.13 -10.69
CA ARG A 135 3.65 17.41 -10.82
C ARG A 135 3.58 16.63 -12.13
N VAL A 136 4.03 17.22 -13.23
CA VAL A 136 4.11 16.53 -14.53
C VAL A 136 5.03 15.31 -14.44
N GLN A 137 6.22 15.46 -13.84
CA GLN A 137 7.11 14.32 -13.60
C GLN A 137 6.47 13.24 -12.72
N GLY A 138 5.73 13.64 -11.67
CA GLY A 138 4.97 12.72 -10.84
C GLY A 138 3.89 11.96 -11.62
N MET A 139 3.09 12.66 -12.42
CA MET A 139 2.05 12.07 -13.26
C MET A 139 2.62 11.15 -14.34
N LEU A 140 3.77 11.49 -14.94
CA LEU A 140 4.45 10.61 -15.90
C LEU A 140 4.95 9.33 -15.24
N ARG A 141 5.61 9.43 -14.08
CA ARG A 141 6.06 8.26 -13.29
C ARG A 141 4.88 7.39 -12.89
N TRP A 142 3.82 8.01 -12.39
CA TRP A 142 2.56 7.34 -12.11
C TRP A 142 2.07 6.63 -13.38
N GLY A 143 1.99 7.33 -14.51
CA GLY A 143 1.47 6.80 -15.78
C GLY A 143 2.17 5.53 -16.24
N LEU A 144 3.51 5.51 -16.15
CA LEU A 144 4.31 4.31 -16.43
C LEU A 144 3.96 3.14 -15.51
N VAL A 145 3.66 3.43 -14.23
CA VAL A 145 3.22 2.41 -13.26
C VAL A 145 1.80 1.89 -13.58
N THR A 146 0.82 2.69 -14.03
CA THR A 146 -0.46 2.12 -14.57
C THR A 146 -0.16 1.28 -15.77
N LEU A 147 0.64 1.78 -16.70
CA LEU A 147 0.85 1.06 -17.95
C LEU A 147 1.43 -0.33 -17.65
N TRP A 148 2.42 -0.39 -16.77
CA TRP A 148 2.97 -1.66 -16.28
C TRP A 148 1.92 -2.52 -15.58
N TRP A 149 1.16 -1.96 -14.65
CA TRP A 149 0.08 -2.66 -13.96
C TRP A 149 -0.98 -3.20 -14.93
N ALA A 150 -1.33 -2.43 -15.96
CA ALA A 150 -2.30 -2.79 -16.98
C ALA A 150 -1.78 -3.93 -17.86
N ILE A 151 -0.50 -3.92 -18.23
CA ILE A 151 0.14 -5.04 -18.96
C ILE A 151 0.08 -6.33 -18.13
N PHE A 152 0.30 -6.23 -16.81
CA PHE A 152 0.32 -7.40 -15.94
C PHE A 152 -1.08 -7.95 -15.61
N THR A 153 -2.05 -7.06 -15.40
CA THR A 153 -3.36 -7.43 -14.84
C THR A 153 -4.51 -7.34 -15.84
N GLN A 154 -4.38 -6.54 -16.90
CA GLN A 154 -5.44 -6.30 -17.87
C GLN A 154 -5.11 -6.91 -19.23
N TRP A 155 -6.16 -7.06 -20.04
CA TRP A 155 -6.10 -7.63 -21.38
C TRP A 155 -5.55 -6.61 -22.38
N PHE A 156 -4.23 -6.41 -22.40
CA PHE A 156 -3.62 -5.44 -23.32
C PHE A 156 -3.16 -6.06 -24.66
N PHE A 157 -2.99 -7.38 -24.74
CA PHE A 157 -2.61 -8.12 -25.98
C PHE A 157 -3.01 -9.62 -25.91
N GLY A 158 -4.21 -9.91 -25.41
CA GLY A 158 -4.64 -11.27 -25.05
C GLY A 158 -4.91 -11.41 -23.55
N PRO A 159 -5.18 -12.63 -23.05
CA PRO A 159 -5.36 -12.88 -21.62
C PRO A 159 -4.20 -12.30 -20.82
N ALA A 160 -4.49 -11.78 -19.61
CA ALA A 160 -3.52 -11.06 -18.80
C ALA A 160 -2.23 -11.88 -18.59
N LEU A 161 -1.10 -11.21 -18.38
CA LEU A 161 0.18 -11.91 -18.22
C LEU A 161 0.13 -12.95 -17.08
N ILE A 162 -0.65 -12.67 -16.04
CA ILE A 162 -0.89 -13.60 -14.94
C ILE A 162 -1.63 -14.87 -15.38
N ASP A 163 -2.61 -14.76 -16.27
CA ASP A 163 -3.36 -15.89 -16.82
C ASP A 163 -2.48 -16.78 -17.72
N ARG A 164 -1.48 -16.17 -18.38
CA ARG A 164 -0.46 -16.91 -19.12
C ARG A 164 0.49 -17.64 -18.17
N GLY A 165 0.86 -17.00 -17.06
CA GLY A 165 1.62 -17.63 -15.98
C GLY A 165 0.92 -18.88 -15.47
N PHE A 166 -0.37 -18.80 -15.14
CA PHE A 166 -1.14 -19.95 -14.68
C PHE A 166 -1.21 -21.08 -15.69
N ARG A 167 -1.43 -20.78 -16.99
CA ARG A 167 -1.39 -21.79 -18.04
C ARG A 167 0.00 -22.41 -18.20
N TRP A 168 1.05 -21.60 -18.12
CA TRP A 168 2.43 -22.08 -18.26
C TRP A 168 2.85 -22.99 -17.10
N THR A 169 2.37 -22.70 -15.88
CA THR A 169 2.57 -23.59 -14.71
C THR A 169 1.72 -24.86 -14.75
N GLY A 170 1.00 -25.13 -15.85
CA GLY A 170 0.17 -26.32 -16.02
C GLY A 170 -1.26 -26.18 -15.49
N GLY A 171 -1.71 -24.98 -15.15
CA GLY A 171 -3.09 -24.71 -14.77
C GLY A 171 -4.03 -24.93 -15.95
N GLN A 172 -4.92 -25.92 -15.83
CA GLN A 172 -5.95 -26.23 -16.84
C GLN A 172 -7.30 -25.68 -16.41
N CYS A 173 -8.10 -25.22 -17.36
CA CYS A 173 -9.51 -24.96 -17.12
C CYS A 173 -10.27 -26.29 -17.17
N GLU A 174 -10.68 -26.80 -16.02
CA GLU A 174 -11.63 -27.91 -15.95
C GLU A 174 -13.01 -27.40 -16.41
N LEU A 175 -13.57 -27.99 -17.46
CA LEU A 175 -14.95 -27.74 -17.86
C LEU A 175 -15.87 -28.38 -16.82
N ILE A 176 -16.50 -27.55 -16.00
CA ILE A 176 -17.45 -28.00 -14.99
C ILE A 176 -18.69 -28.50 -15.72
N ARG A 177 -18.90 -29.82 -15.72
CA ARG A 177 -20.19 -30.41 -16.09
C ARG A 177 -21.17 -30.06 -14.98
N THR A 178 -21.93 -28.98 -15.16
CA THR A 178 -23.15 -28.76 -14.39
C THR A 178 -24.10 -29.93 -14.70
N GLU A 179 -24.60 -30.60 -13.68
CA GLU A 179 -25.62 -31.66 -13.80
C GLU A 179 -26.98 -31.13 -14.28
N GLU A 180 -27.06 -29.85 -14.67
CA GLU A 180 -28.23 -29.17 -15.21
C GLU A 180 -28.53 -29.56 -16.68
N GLY A 181 -27.71 -30.44 -17.27
CA GLY A 181 -27.91 -30.98 -18.62
C GLY A 181 -28.51 -32.39 -18.70
N ARG A 182 -28.91 -33.02 -17.59
CA ARG A 182 -29.58 -34.34 -17.61
C ARG A 182 -31.10 -34.20 -17.49
N SER A 183 -31.68 -33.39 -18.36
CA SER A 183 -33.12 -33.41 -18.63
C SER A 183 -33.41 -32.83 -20.01
N VAL A 184 -32.99 -33.53 -21.06
CA VAL A 184 -33.80 -33.84 -22.26
C VAL A 184 -33.32 -35.18 -22.80
#